data_AF-A0A3D0PER5-F1
#
_entry.id   AF-A0A3D0PER5-F1
#
_cell.length_a   1.000
_cell.length_b   1.000
_cell.length_c   1.000
_cell.angle_alpha   90.00
_cell.angle_beta   90.00
_cell.angle_gamma   90.00
#
_symmetry.space_group_name_H-M   'P 1'
#
loop_
_entity.id
_entity.type
_entity.pdbx_description
1 polymer ?
#
loop_
_entity_poly.entity_id
_entity_poly.type
_entity_poly.pdbx_seq_one_letter_code
_entity_poly.pdbx_strand_id
1 'polypeptide(L)' 'MTKAVMDTDAGQITLELFDADAPNTVANFVKLAKDG' A
#
# COMPACT_ATOMS: atom_id res chain seq x y z
N MET A 1 3.92 5.69 -9.12
CA MET A 1 2.63 5.08 -8.74
C MET A 1 2.90 3.69 -8.19
N THR A 2 2.55 3.48 -6.93
CA THR A 2 2.76 2.20 -6.23
C THR A 2 1.41 1.51 -6.06
N LYS A 3 1.37 0.17 -6.19
CA LYS A 3 0.14 -0.62 -5.99
C LYS A 3 0.30 -1.59 -4.83
N ALA A 4 -0.79 -1.83 -4.10
CA ALA A 4 -0.86 -2.84 -3.05
C ALA A 4 -2.15 -3.65 -3.20
N VAL A 5 -2.10 -4.93 -2.82
CA VAL A 5 -3.28 -5.80 -2.72
C VAL A 5 -3.38 -6.24 -1.27
N MET A 6 -4.54 -5.99 -0.65
CA MET A 6 -4.86 -6.47 0.69
C MET A 6 -5.80 -7.66 0.56
N ASP A 7 -5.35 -8.82 1.00
CA ASP A 7 -6.17 -10.02 1.11
C ASP A 7 -6.92 -10.00 2.44
N THR A 8 -8.26 -10.02 2.37
CA THR A 8 -9.13 -10.06 3.55
C THR A 8 -10.10 -11.23 3.44
N ASP A 9 -10.74 -11.62 4.54
CA ASP A 9 -11.75 -12.69 4.54
C ASP A 9 -12.96 -12.37 3.65
N ALA A 10 -13.23 -11.09 3.41
CA ALA A 10 -14.29 -10.61 2.52
C ALA A 10 -13.85 -10.50 1.04
N GLY A 11 -12.59 -10.83 0.73
CA GLY A 11 -12.00 -10.75 -0.60
C GLY A 11 -10.84 -9.76 -0.71
N GLN A 12 -10.39 -9.54 -1.94
CA GLN A 12 -9.21 -8.70 -2.22
C GLN A 12 -9.58 -7.23 -2.40
N ILE A 13 -8.78 -6.35 -1.80
CA ILE A 13 -8.84 -4.91 -2.01
C ILE A 13 -7.57 -4.47 -2.73
N THR A 14 -7.71 -3.86 -3.91
CA THR A 14 -6.57 -3.29 -4.63
C THR A 14 -6.49 -1.78 -4.36
N LEU A 15 -5.33 -1.32 -3.94
CA LEU A 15 -5.04 0.08 -3.65
C LEU A 15 -4.04 0.64 -4.66
N GLU A 16 -4.31 1.86 -5.12
CA GLU A 16 -3.35 2.69 -5.85
C GLU A 16 -2.86 3.80 -4.94
N LEU A 17 -1.54 3.92 -4.80
CA LEU A 17 -0.87 4.84 -3.90
C LEU A 17 -0.16 5.93 -4.72
N PHE A 18 -0.43 7.18 -4.34
CA PHE A 18 0.12 8.39 -4.95
C PHE A 18 1.47 8.75 -4.32
N ASP A 19 2.50 7.99 -4.68
CA ASP A 19 3.88 8.18 -4.21
C ASP A 19 4.49 9.54 -4.60
N ALA A 20 4.08 10.11 -5.72
CA ALA A 20 4.52 11.44 -6.13
C ALA A 20 3.99 12.56 -5.20
N ASP A 21 2.74 12.43 -4.75
CA ASP A 21 2.07 13.45 -3.95
C ASP A 21 2.34 13.29 -2.45
N ALA A 22 2.55 12.05 -1.98
CA ALA A 22 2.77 11.74 -0.56
C ALA A 22 3.91 10.72 -0.35
N PRO A 23 5.16 11.04 -0.78
CA PRO A 23 6.26 10.08 -0.86
C PRO A 23 6.59 9.43 0.50
N ASN A 24 6.65 10.21 1.57
CA ASN A 24 7.02 9.69 2.90
C ASN A 24 5.93 8.79 3.49
N THR A 25 4.65 9.12 3.26
CA THR A 25 3.52 8.32 3.73
C THR A 25 3.48 6.98 3.02
N VAL A 26 3.63 6.98 1.69
CA VAL A 26 3.64 5.75 0.89
C VAL A 26 4.87 4.90 1.25
N ALA A 27 6.04 5.51 1.44
CA ALA A 27 7.24 4.79 1.86
C ALA A 27 7.05 4.08 3.21
N ASN A 28 6.47 4.77 4.21
CA ASN A 28 6.20 4.18 5.51
C ASN A 28 5.18 3.04 5.43
N PHE A 29 4.09 3.22 4.67
CA PHE A 29 3.09 2.17 4.44
C PHE A 29 3.71 0.93 3.80
N VAL A 30 4.46 1.09 2.71
CA VAL A 30 5.09 -0.02 1.98
C VAL A 30 6.10 -0.76 2.85
N LYS A 31 6.86 -0.03 3.68
CA LYS A 31 7.78 -0.64 4.64
C LYS A 31 7.02 -1.55 5.60
N LEU A 32 6.03 -1.01 6.31
CA LEU A 32 5.27 -1.78 7.30
C LEU A 32 4.53 -2.97 6.69
N ALA A 33 4.00 -2.82 5.46
CA ALA A 33 3.33 -3.91 4.76
C ALA A 33 4.25 -5.07 4.36
N LYS A 34 5.57 -4.81 4.20
CA LYS A 34 6.58 -5.84 3.90
C LYS A 34 7.22 -6.45 5.13
N ASP A 35 7.26 -5.69 6.23
CA ASP A 35 7.81 -6.14 7.51
C ASP A 35 6.84 -7.07 8.28
N GLY A 36 5.57 -7.13 7.85
CA GLY A 36 4.51 -7.98 8.42
C GLY A 36 4.60 -9.45 8.06
#